data_AF-A0A2M6ZIR9-F1
#
_entry.id   AF-A0A2M6ZIR9-F1
#
_cell.length_a   1.000
_cell.length_b   1.000
_cell.length_c   1.000
_cell.angle_alpha   90.00
_cell.angle_beta   90.00
_cell.angle_gamma   90.00
#
_symmetry.space_group_name_H-M   'P 1'
#
loop_
_entity.id
_entity.type
_entity.pdbx_description
1 polymer ?
#
loop_
_entity_poly.entity_id
_entity_poly.type
_entity_poly.pdbx_seq_one_letter_code
_entity_poly.pdbx_strand_id
1 'polypeptide(L)' 'MDSIYIASSSPFAGKSLLSLLLCSKFKDEGRKVGYFKPVGLLPAKVGGTIVDEDALFI' A
#
# COMPACT_ATOMS: atom_id res chain seq x y z
N MET A 1 -14.97 -2.47 10.82
CA MET A 1 -14.08 -2.13 9.70
C MET A 1 -12.71 -2.03 10.32
N ASP A 2 -11.86 -3.03 10.12
CA ASP A 2 -10.59 -3.13 10.83
C ASP A 2 -9.51 -2.44 9.99
N SER A 3 -8.65 -1.65 10.62
CA SER A 3 -7.63 -0.87 9.93
C SER A 3 -6.28 -1.07 10.59
N ILE A 4 -5.25 -1.24 9.76
CA ILE A 4 -3.87 -1.40 10.20
C ILE A 4 -3.09 -0.19 9.67
N TYR A 5 -2.48 0.56 10.58
CA TYR A 5 -1.62 1.69 10.23
C TYR A 5 -0.15 1.28 10.33
N ILE A 6 0.56 1.37 9.21
CA ILE A 6 1.98 0.99 9.11
C ILE A 6 2.80 2.27 8.96
N ALA A 7 3.67 2.54 9.93
CA ALA A 7 4.55 3.71 9.96
C ALA A 7 5.96 3.33 10.43
N SER A 8 6.92 4.24 10.22
CA SER A 8 8.31 4.09 10.65
C SER A 8 8.94 5.47 10.83
N SER A 9 9.89 5.58 11.74
CA SER A 9 10.73 6.78 11.94
C SER A 9 11.79 6.96 10.86
N SER A 10 11.98 5.99 9.96
CA SER A 10 12.98 6.03 8.90
C SER A 10 12.38 5.77 7.50
N PRO A 11 12.93 6.43 6.46
CA PRO A 11 12.61 6.11 5.08
C PRO A 11 13.11 4.69 4.73
N PHE A 12 12.52 4.08 3.70
CA PHE A 12 12.91 2.76 3.18
C PHE A 12 12.91 1.58 4.19
N ALA A 13 12.26 1.71 5.35
CA ALA A 13 12.14 0.66 6.36
C ALA A 13 11.25 -0.55 6.00
N GLY A 14 10.98 -0.82 4.72
CA GLY A 14 10.18 -1.98 4.29
C GLY A 14 8.66 -1.86 4.48
N LYS A 15 8.13 -0.66 4.74
CA LYS A 15 6.68 -0.41 4.96
C LYS A 15 5.80 -0.91 3.80
N SER A 16 6.21 -0.66 2.55
CA SER A 16 5.47 -1.09 1.36
C SER A 16 5.47 -2.62 1.23
N LEU A 17 6.61 -3.28 1.48
CA LEU A 17 6.71 -4.74 1.47
C LEU A 17 5.82 -5.39 2.53
N LEU A 18 5.83 -4.87 3.76
CA LEU A 18 4.96 -5.38 4.83
C LEU A 18 3.48 -5.21 4.49
N SER A 19 3.11 -4.05 3.93
CA SER A 19 1.74 -3.77 3.48
C SER A 19 1.28 -4.76 2.41
N LEU A 20 2.14 -5.06 1.42
CA LEU A 20 1.87 -6.04 0.37
C LEU A 20 1.64 -7.44 0.94
N LEU A 21 2.51 -7.91 1.83
CA LEU A 21 2.41 -9.25 2.42
C LEU A 21 1.13 -9.41 3.25
N LEU A 22 0.77 -8.40 4.05
CA LEU A 22 -0.47 -8.40 4.82
C LEU A 22 -1.69 -8.40 3.90
N CYS A 23 -1.68 -7.56 2.86
CA CYS A 23 -2.76 -7.52 1.88
C CYS A 23 -2.94 -8.87 1.17
N SER A 24 -1.84 -9.49 0.72
CA SER A 24 -1.86 -10.82 0.09
C SER A 24 -2.44 -11.86 1.04
N LYS A 25 -1.91 -11.94 2.27
CA LYS A 25 -2.37 -12.91 3.28
C LYS A 25 -3.88 -12.78 3.56
N PHE A 26 -4.38 -11.56 3.73
CA PHE A 26 -5.80 -11.35 4.00
C PHE A 26 -6.68 -11.62 2.78
N LYS A 27 -6.20 -11.33 1.56
CA LYS A 27 -6.85 -11.74 0.32
C LYS A 27 -6.93 -13.27 0.23
N ASP A 28 -5.86 -13.99 0.57
CA ASP A 28 -5.81 -15.46 0.60
C ASP A 28 -6.78 -16.06 1.63
N GLU A 29 -7.03 -15.35 2.73
CA GLU A 29 -8.05 -15.70 3.73
C GLU A 29 -9.49 -15.34 3.30
N GLY A 30 -9.69 -14.86 2.06
CA GLY A 30 -11.01 -14.50 1.52
C GLY A 30 -11.55 -13.15 1.98
N ARG A 31 -10.70 -12.28 2.56
CA ARG A 31 -11.12 -10.95 3.02
C ARG A 31 -11.08 -9.93 1.88
N LYS A 32 -12.01 -8.97 1.91
CA LYS A 32 -11.92 -7.76 1.08
C LYS A 32 -10.92 -6.80 1.72
N VAL A 33 -9.84 -6.50 0.99
CA VAL A 33 -8.74 -5.65 1.47
C VAL A 33 -8.61 -4.43 0.57
N GLY A 34 -8.48 -3.26 1.18
CA GLY A 34 -8.08 -2.02 0.52
C GLY A 34 -6.73 -1.55 1.03
N TYR A 35 -6.01 -0.79 0.21
CA TYR A 35 -4.75 -0.15 0.57
C TYR A 35 -4.87 1.36 0.37
N PHE A 36 -4.32 2.13 1.30
CA PHE A 36 -4.30 3.59 1.22
C PHE A 36 -2.94 4.12 1.68
N LYS A 37 -2.28 4.86 0.79
CA LYS A 37 -1.04 5.57 1.08
C LYS A 37 -1.33 7.08 1.03
N PRO A 38 -1.41 7.77 2.19
CA PRO A 38 -1.81 9.18 2.21
C PRO A 38 -0.76 10.11 1.60
N VAL A 39 0.52 9.73 1.68
CA VAL A 39 1.63 10.53 1.16
C VAL A 39 2.48 9.64 0.26
N GLY A 40 2.36 9.89 -1.04
CA GLY A 40 3.22 9.31 -2.07
C GLY A 40 4.48 10.16 -2.29
N LEU A 41 5.54 9.52 -2.78
CA LEU A 41 6.80 10.18 -3.18
C LEU A 41 7.11 9.97 -4.66
N LEU A 42 6.49 8.97 -5.29
CA LEU A 42 6.80 8.54 -6.66
C LEU A 42 5.54 8.68 -7.52
N PRO A 43 5.31 9.83 -8.17
CA PRO A 43 4.14 10.01 -9.01
C PRO A 43 4.26 9.19 -10.30
N ALA A 44 3.24 8.40 -10.61
CA ALA A 44 3.05 7.68 -11.85
C ALA A 44 1.73 8.10 -12.52
N LYS A 45 1.65 8.05 -13.85
CA LYS A 45 0.43 8.37 -14.60
C LYS A 45 -0.21 7.08 -15.12
N VAL A 46 -1.41 6.75 -14.63
CA VAL A 46 -2.17 5.57 -15.05
C VAL A 46 -3.56 6.00 -15.48
N GLY A 47 -3.95 5.67 -16.71
CA GLY A 47 -5.29 6.00 -17.23
C GLY A 47 -5.64 7.48 -17.18
N GLY A 48 -4.65 8.37 -17.29
CA GLY A 48 -4.85 9.82 -17.17
C GLY A 48 -4.83 10.38 -15.73
N THR A 49 -4.78 9.52 -14.72
CA THR A 49 -4.74 9.90 -13.30
C THR A 49 -3.31 9.83 -12.76
N ILE A 50 -2.93 10.78 -11.91
CA ILE A 50 -1.66 10.74 -11.17
C ILE A 50 -1.87 9.92 -9.89
N VAL A 51 -1.07 8.88 -9.71
CA VAL A 51 -1.10 7.95 -8.57
C VAL A 51 0.31 7.77 -8.03
N ASP A 52 0.47 7.24 -6.82
CA ASP A 52 1.80 6.84 -6.33
C ASP A 52 2.17 5.45 -6.87
N GLU A 53 3.41 5.29 -7.32
CA GLU A 53 3.89 4.06 -7.95
C GLU A 53 3.84 2.87 -6.98
N ASP A 54 4.18 3.06 -5.70
CA ASP A 54 4.07 1.97 -4.72
C ASP A 54 2.63 1.51 -4.54
N ALA A 55 1.66 2.42 -4.69
CA ALA A 55 0.26 2.09 -4.55
C ALA A 55 -0.28 1.27 -5.73
N LEU A 56 0.39 1.29 -6.88
CA LEU A 56 0.05 0.41 -8.01
C LEU A 56 0.51 -1.03 -7.78
N PHE A 57 1.51 -1.24 -6.94
CA PHE A 57 2.12 -2.54 -6.73
C PHE A 57 1.42 -3.40 -5.65
N ILE A 58 0.54 -2.81 -4.83
CA ILE A 58 -0.17 -3.46 -3.69
C ILE A 58 -1.62 -3.84 -4.04
#